data_AF-A0A0B1T7Y3-F1
#
_entry.id   AF-A0A0B1T7Y3-F1
#
_cell.length_a   1.000
_cell.length_b   1.000
_cell.length_c   1.000
_cell.angle_alpha   90.00
_cell.angle_beta   90.00
_cell.angle_gamma   90.00
#
_symmetry.space_group_name_H-M   'P 1'
#
loop_
_entity.id
_entity.type
_entity.pdbx_description
1 polymer ?
#
loop_
_entity_poly.entity_id
_entity_poly.type
_entity_poly.pdbx_seq_one_letter_code
_entity_poly.pdbx_strand_id
1 'polypeptide(L)'
;MRKILILFIDIFRPYSTSVWKRNERERYRVRCVNNGYEALRRHLPVSDTEKRISKVDTLRLAIRYIKHLEAVLKNEEHIYKCRCFHG
;
A
#
# COMPACT_ATOMS: atom_id res chain seq x y z
N MET A 1 9.92 -10.66 -11.82
CA MET A 1 11.15 -10.98 -12.55
C MET A 1 12.37 -10.19 -12.06
N ARG A 2 12.38 -8.85 -12.00
CA ARG A 2 13.54 -8.06 -11.51
C ARG A 2 13.93 -8.25 -10.02
N LYS A 3 12.99 -8.60 -9.13
CA LYS A 3 13.26 -8.78 -7.68
C LYS A 3 13.99 -10.09 -7.33
N ILE A 4 13.79 -11.15 -8.11
CA ILE A 4 14.50 -12.44 -7.94
C ILE A 4 15.96 -12.29 -8.38
N LEU A 5 16.20 -11.50 -9.44
CA LEU A 5 17.54 -11.27 -9.97
C LEU A 5 18.47 -10.57 -8.96
N ILE A 6 17.98 -9.62 -8.16
CA ILE A 6 18.79 -8.93 -7.15
C ILE A 6 19.20 -9.88 -6.02
N LEU A 7 18.32 -10.78 -5.58
CA LEU A 7 18.64 -11.79 -4.57
C LEU A 7 19.66 -12.81 -5.09
N PHE A 8 19.53 -13.23 -6.36
CA PHE A 8 20.49 -14.13 -7.00
C PHE A 8 21.87 -13.47 -7.18
N ILE A 9 21.92 -12.20 -7.57
CA ILE A 9 23.17 -11.43 -7.71
C ILE A 9 23.85 -11.22 -6.34
N ASP A 10 23.09 -10.98 -5.27
CA ASP A 10 23.63 -10.88 -3.91
C ASP A 10 24.22 -12.20 -3.38
N ILE A 11 23.73 -13.36 -3.84
CA ILE A 11 24.22 -14.70 -3.46
C ILE A 11 25.45 -15.09 -4.29
N PHE A 12 25.46 -14.80 -5.60
CA PHE A 12 26.49 -15.26 -6.53
C PHE A 12 27.61 -14.25 -6.82
N ARG A 13 27.50 -13.00 -6.37
CA ARG A 13 28.55 -11.99 -6.55
C ARG A 13 28.94 -11.40 -5.19
N PRO A 14 30.20 -11.54 -4.73
CA PRO A 14 30.61 -10.99 -3.44
C PRO A 14 30.68 -9.46 -3.57
N TYR A 15 29.57 -8.77 -3.30
CA TYR A 15 29.61 -7.35 -3.01
C TYR A 15 30.50 -7.11 -1.79
N SER A 16 31.11 -5.92 -1.69
CA SER A 16 31.75 -5.51 -0.44
C SER A 16 30.73 -5.57 0.70
N THR A 17 31.19 -5.93 1.91
CA THR A 17 30.33 -6.10 3.09
C THR A 17 29.50 -4.84 3.40
N SER A 18 30.00 -3.66 3.03
CA SER A 18 29.28 -2.38 3.15
C SER A 18 28.10 -2.25 2.19
N VAL A 19 28.24 -2.70 0.94
CA VAL A 19 27.18 -2.64 -0.08
C VAL A 19 26.08 -3.65 0.25
N TRP A 20 26.43 -4.88 0.64
CA TRP A 20 25.45 -5.88 1.08
C TRP A 20 24.63 -5.37 2.28
N LYS A 21 25.29 -4.83 3.31
CA LYS A 21 24.63 -4.25 4.49
C LYS A 21 23.70 -3.09 4.11
N ARG A 22 24.06 -2.26 3.12
CA ARG A 22 23.21 -1.17 2.63
C ARG A 22 21.97 -1.70 1.90
N ASN A 23 22.14 -2.71 1.04
CA ASN A 23 21.02 -3.33 0.32
C ASN A 23 20.04 -4.02 1.28
N GLU A 24 20.55 -4.71 2.30
CA GLU A 24 19.74 -5.31 3.34
C GLU A 24 18.88 -4.27 4.07
N ARG A 25 19.48 -3.15 4.51
CA ARG A 25 18.73 -2.06 5.16
C ARG A 25 17.65 -1.49 4.25
N GLU A 26 17.95 -1.30 2.96
CA GLU A 26 16.95 -0.79 2.01
C GLU A 26 15.81 -1.80 1.80
N ARG A 27 16.11 -3.10 1.74
CA ARG A 27 15.08 -4.15 1.70
C ARG A 27 14.18 -4.10 2.93
N TYR A 28 14.75 -3.94 4.12
CA TYR A 28 13.98 -3.83 5.36
C TYR A 28 13.08 -2.59 5.34
N ARG A 29 13.62 -1.42 4.97
CA ARG A 29 12.86 -0.17 4.85
C ARG A 29 11.68 -0.32 3.89
N VAL A 30 11.91 -0.90 2.71
CA VAL A 30 10.86 -1.15 1.71
C VAL A 30 9.82 -2.15 2.22
N ARG A 31 10.23 -3.17 2.98
CA ARG A 31 9.31 -4.12 3.62
C ARG A 31 8.38 -3.41 4.60
N CYS A 32 8.92 -2.57 5.50
CA CYS A 32 8.10 -1.77 6.43
C CYS A 32 7.06 -0.91 5.69
N VAL A 33 7.45 -0.24 4.61
CA VAL A 33 6.51 0.56 3.80
C VAL A 33 5.42 -0.33 3.19
N ASN A 34 5.78 -1.48 2.62
CA ASN A 34 4.79 -2.38 2.02
C ASN A 34 3.82 -2.95 3.05
N ASN A 35 4.30 -3.30 4.25
CA ASN A 35 3.45 -3.72 5.37
C ASN A 35 2.45 -2.62 5.76
N GLY A 36 2.88 -1.35 5.76
CA GLY A 36 1.99 -0.21 5.98
C GLY A 36 0.89 -0.09 4.91
N TYR A 37 1.24 -0.32 3.63
CA TYR A 37 0.24 -0.37 2.56
C TYR A 37 -0.73 -1.55 2.69
N GLU A 38 -0.27 -2.71 3.15
CA GLU A 38 -1.17 -3.87 3.40
C GLU A 38 -2.11 -3.60 4.58
N ALA A 39 -1.61 -3.00 5.66
CA ALA A 39 -2.44 -2.59 6.78
C ALA A 39 -3.50 -1.57 6.35
N LEU A 40 -3.11 -0.54 5.58
CA LEU A 40 -4.04 0.46 5.06
C LEU A 40 -5.16 -0.20 4.23
N ARG A 41 -4.84 -1.15 3.35
CA ARG A 41 -5.84 -1.83 2.50
C ARG A 41 -6.91 -2.57 3.29
N ARG A 42 -6.57 -3.15 4.46
CA ARG A 42 -7.56 -3.84 5.32
C ARG A 42 -8.60 -2.90 5.90
N HIS A 43 -8.33 -1.59 5.93
CA HIS A 43 -9.26 -0.57 6.41
C HIS A 43 -10.05 0.10 5.27
N LEU A 44 -9.79 -0.24 4.01
CA LEU A 44 -10.50 0.32 2.88
C LEU A 44 -11.65 -0.61 2.48
N PRO A 45 -12.81 -0.08 2.07
CA PRO A 45 -13.94 -0.88 1.61
C PRO A 45 -13.69 -1.36 0.18
N VAL A 46 -12.85 -2.38 0.05
CA VAL A 46 -12.48 -3.04 -1.22
C VAL A 46 -12.98 -4.47 -1.14
N SER A 47 -13.55 -5.00 -2.23
CA SER A 47 -13.94 -6.41 -2.26
C SER A 47 -12.71 -7.31 -2.27
N ASP A 48 -12.71 -8.39 -1.49
CA ASP A 48 -11.63 -9.40 -1.49
C ASP A 48 -11.45 -10.07 -2.86
N THR A 49 -12.45 -9.98 -3.73
CA THR A 49 -12.43 -10.50 -5.11
C THR A 49 -11.74 -9.57 -6.10
N GLU A 50 -11.47 -8.31 -5.74
CA GLU A 50 -10.83 -7.35 -6.64
C GLU A 50 -9.31 -7.52 -6.70
N LYS A 51 -8.76 -7.34 -7.90
CA LYS A 51 -7.31 -7.27 -8.14
C LYS A 51 -6.65 -6.39 -7.07
N ARG A 52 -5.50 -6.84 -6.55
CA ARG A 52 -4.65 -6.05 -5.62
C ARG A 52 -4.52 -4.61 -6.11
N ILE A 53 -5.16 -3.67 -5.40
CA ILE A 53 -5.16 -2.25 -5.77
C ILE A 53 -3.73 -1.67 -5.75
N SER A 54 -3.44 -0.79 -6.71
CA SER A 54 -2.11 -0.17 -6.83
C SER A 54 -1.80 0.71 -5.61
N LYS A 55 -0.53 1.06 -5.38
CA LYS A 55 -0.15 1.96 -4.26
C LYS A 55 -0.83 3.31 -4.39
N VAL A 56 -0.84 3.89 -5.58
CA VAL A 56 -1.45 5.20 -5.83
C VAL A 56 -2.97 5.12 -5.60
N ASP A 57 -3.62 4.07 -6.08
CA ASP A 57 -5.06 3.92 -5.91
C ASP A 57 -5.43 3.62 -4.45
N THR A 58 -4.56 2.91 -3.70
CA THR A 58 -4.72 2.73 -2.25
C THR A 58 -4.76 4.08 -1.54
N LEU A 59 -3.84 5.00 -1.85
CA LEU A 59 -3.80 6.32 -1.24
C LEU A 59 -5.00 7.18 -1.65
N ARG A 60 -5.37 7.16 -2.93
CA ARG A 60 -6.54 7.89 -3.43
C ARG A 60 -7.84 7.40 -2.78
N LEU A 61 -8.00 6.08 -2.65
CA LEU A 61 -9.15 5.48 -1.99
C LEU A 61 -9.19 5.84 -0.49
N ALA A 62 -8.05 5.80 0.20
CA ALA A 62 -7.96 6.22 1.59
C ALA A 62 -8.42 7.68 1.80
N ILE A 63 -7.95 8.61 0.97
CA ILE A 63 -8.36 10.02 1.05
C ILE A 63 -9.87 10.17 0.80
N ARG A 64 -10.42 9.48 -0.20
CA ARG A 64 -11.87 9.50 -0.46
C ARG A 64 -12.66 8.91 0.70
N TYR A 65 -12.18 7.82 1.29
CA TYR A 65 -12.86 7.16 2.39
C TYR A 65 -12.90 8.02 3.65
N ILE A 66 -11.79 8.68 4.00
CA ILE A 66 -11.76 9.65 5.11
C ILE A 66 -12.81 10.75 4.89
N LYS A 67 -12.84 11.38 3.71
CA LYS A 67 -13.81 12.44 3.38
C LYS A 67 -15.25 11.94 3.43
N HIS A 68 -15.50 10.70 3.01
CA HIS A 68 -16.81 10.08 3.10
C HIS A 68 -17.24 9.91 4.56
N LEU A 69 -16.37 9.36 5.42
CA LEU A 69 -16.67 9.19 6.83
C LEU A 69 -16.91 10.54 7.53
N GLU A 70 -16.13 11.57 7.22
CA GLU A 70 -16.37 12.94 7.71
C GLU A 70 -17.74 13.49 7.29
N ALA A 71 -18.19 13.20 6.07
CA ALA A 71 -19.50 13.63 5.58
C ALA A 71 -20.65 12.86 6.24
N VAL A 72 -20.46 11.55 6.49
CA VAL A 72 -21.40 10.72 7.26
C VAL A 72 -21.61 11.28 8.67
N LEU A 73 -20.53 11.68 9.35
CA LEU A 73 -20.63 12.27 10.70
C LEU A 73 -21.33 13.62 10.73
N LYS A 74 -21.31 14.38 9.62
CA LYS A 74 -21.96 15.71 9.53
C LYS A 74 -23.43 15.63 9.10
N ASN A 75 -23.83 14.56 8.43
CA ASN A 75 -25.18 14.40 7.91
C ASN A 75 -25.55 12.92 7.85
N GLU A 76 -26.45 12.49 8.73
CA GLU A 76 -26.88 11.09 8.82
C GLU A 76 -27.56 10.58 7.52
N GLU A 77 -28.21 11.46 6.76
CA GLU A 77 -28.79 11.08 5.45
C GLU A 77 -27.72 10.81 4.38
N HIS A 78 -26.47 11.20 4.62
CA HIS A 78 -25.39 11.02 3.66
C HIS A 78 -25.09 9.54 3.38
N ILE A 79 -25.31 8.66 4.35
CA ILE A 79 -25.11 7.20 4.21
C ILE A 79 -25.98 6.66 3.06
N TYR A 80 -27.21 7.15 2.92
CA TYR A 80 -28.18 6.62 1.96
C TYR A 80 -28.15 7.33 0.59
N LYS A 81 -27.49 8.50 0.49
CA LYS A 81 -27.46 9.35 -0.72
C LYS A 81 -26.04 9.68 -1.22
N CYS A 82 -24.97 9.14 -0.62
CA CYS A 82 -23.61 9.52 -0.99
C CYS A 82 -23.27 9.13 -2.44
N ARG A 83 -22.92 10.15 -3.22
CA ARG A 83 -22.24 10.05 -4.53
C ARG A 83 -20.74 10.32 -4.44
N CYS A 84 -20.25 10.55 -3.23
CA CYS A 84 -18.89 10.95 -2.88
C CYS A 84 -17.88 9.80 -2.89
N PHE A 85 -18.38 8.56 -2.80
CA PHE A 85 -17.59 7.34 -2.68
C PHE A 85 -17.49 6.58 -3.99
N HIS A 86 -18.45 6.77 -4.90
CA HIS A 86 -18.41 6.23 -6.25
C HIS A 86 -17.53 7.13 -7.13
N GLY A 87 -16.47 6.56 -7.68
CA GLY A 87 -15.77 7.08 -8.85
C GLY A 87 -16.22 6.30 -10.07
#